data_AF-A0A1F0MQP9-F1
#
_entry.id   AF-A0A1F0MQP9-F1
#
_cell.length_a   1.000
_cell.length_b   1.000
_cell.length_c   1.000
_cell.angle_alpha   90.00
_cell.angle_beta   90.00
_cell.angle_gamma   90.00
#
_symmetry.space_group_name_H-M   'P 1'
#
loop_
_entity.id
_entity.type
_entity.pdbx_description
1 polymer ?
#
loop_
_entity_poly.entity_id
_entity_poly.type
_entity_poly.pdbx_seq_one_letter_code
_entity_poly.pdbx_strand_id
1 'polypeptide(L)'
;MHAAAIAAALALSACSPATGTPETDKLRVVASTSILADVVENVGGEHAEVTPLIGAGVDPHTYEPSLHATRDIAYADAVFTNGLLLEPQSLTHTIDATAAEDTPVVEVAEQAQRYGFSPIRLVEDASLDTVWLGLRVDTGKELPVTGITELSLVSADGPGDIFAFILGTFGTPEVVFDSHDGIDSRDATTLPVDAHTHVSWAFSAPGVYEFTLRGEVRDAVADEEVRGSAEDTFTVVVGQDPAQVAPGKTVLDQGHVDITTVYHDGKAHLTLRHDDLGDVDPADAVIAVPTTTLQPVPPERAFRFLGDPGGETYLLPQAVLGNHVHGELDPHFWHDVRAMQAVVKVVRDTLSSADPAHAADYARNTDAYLEELDRADEVMRQAVAQIPEANRNLVTTHHGYSYLGEAYGLRIAGFVTPNPSVEPSPRDVIAFTRTLENLRVPAVFLEPQVAGASSVLTETAAQLGIEVCPIRGDTLDPPGAGPAGTYVRLVEENAASISKCLSERKP
;
A
#
# COMPACT_ATOMS: atom_id res chain seq x y z
N MET A 1 55.98 13.32 -86.34
CA MET A 1 54.69 12.63 -86.59
C MET A 1 54.19 12.11 -85.27
N HIS A 2 52.91 12.36 -84.97
CA HIS A 2 52.25 12.17 -83.68
C HIS A 2 52.12 10.69 -83.30
N ALA A 3 52.28 10.37 -82.02
CA ALA A 3 51.38 9.47 -81.28
C ALA A 3 51.63 9.64 -79.77
N ALA A 4 50.61 10.13 -79.08
CA ALA A 4 50.58 10.42 -77.66
C ALA A 4 50.54 9.13 -76.82
N ALA A 5 51.34 9.07 -75.75
CA ALA A 5 51.23 8.06 -74.71
C ALA A 5 50.40 8.65 -73.56
N ILE A 6 49.18 8.13 -73.40
CA ILE A 6 48.30 8.41 -72.26
C ILE A 6 48.82 7.62 -71.07
N ALA A 7 49.41 8.31 -70.09
CA ALA A 7 49.72 7.74 -68.79
C ALA A 7 48.45 7.81 -67.92
N ALA A 8 47.81 6.67 -67.68
CA ALA A 8 46.74 6.53 -66.71
C ALA A 8 47.34 6.60 -65.30
N ALA A 9 47.11 7.72 -64.61
CA ALA A 9 47.36 7.82 -63.18
C ALA A 9 46.24 7.08 -62.43
N LEU A 10 46.53 5.86 -61.99
CA LEU A 10 45.74 5.16 -60.97
C LEU A 10 45.91 5.92 -59.65
N ALA A 11 44.92 6.74 -59.29
CA ALA A 11 44.77 7.23 -57.94
C ALA A 11 44.40 6.03 -57.04
N LEU A 12 45.38 5.58 -56.25
CA LEU A 12 45.13 4.74 -55.09
C LEU A 12 44.37 5.59 -54.06
N SER A 13 43.05 5.50 -54.08
CA SER A 13 42.19 5.93 -52.99
C SER A 13 42.50 5.04 -51.79
N ALA A 14 43.41 5.47 -50.93
CA ALA A 14 43.63 4.86 -49.63
C ALA A 14 42.31 4.96 -48.84
N CYS A 15 41.82 3.80 -48.41
CA CYS A 15 40.78 3.72 -47.38
C CYS A 15 41.29 4.42 -46.13
N SER A 16 40.78 5.62 -45.83
CA SER A 16 40.78 6.08 -44.44
C SER A 16 39.93 5.09 -43.64
N PRO A 17 40.42 4.59 -42.50
CA PRO A 17 39.53 3.88 -41.59
C PRO A 17 38.41 4.86 -41.23
N ALA A 18 37.17 4.41 -41.37
CA ALA A 18 36.06 5.11 -40.75
C ALA A 18 36.44 5.27 -39.28
N THR A 19 36.51 6.51 -38.82
CA THR A 19 36.63 6.84 -37.41
C THR A 19 35.51 6.10 -36.69
N GLY A 20 35.87 5.03 -35.98
CA GLY A 20 34.97 4.43 -35.01
C GLY A 20 34.47 5.53 -34.08
N THR A 21 33.22 5.40 -33.67
CA THR A 21 32.73 6.05 -32.45
C THR A 21 33.81 5.94 -31.37
N PRO A 22 34.08 6.99 -30.59
CA PRO A 22 35.02 6.87 -29.49
C PRO A 22 34.55 5.70 -28.64
N GLU A 23 35.37 4.66 -28.49
CA GLU A 23 35.20 3.71 -27.38
C GLU A 23 35.33 4.56 -26.12
N THR A 24 34.20 4.87 -25.49
CA THR A 24 34.21 5.36 -24.14
C THR A 24 34.63 4.18 -23.27
N ASP A 25 35.66 4.36 -22.45
CA ASP A 25 36.18 3.35 -21.51
C ASP A 25 35.20 3.10 -20.33
N LYS A 26 33.90 3.36 -20.54
CA LYS A 26 32.83 3.37 -19.54
C LYS A 26 31.82 2.28 -19.86
N LEU A 27 31.28 1.65 -18.83
CA LEU A 27 30.10 0.79 -18.96
C LEU A 27 28.91 1.63 -19.42
N ARG A 28 28.23 1.21 -20.49
CA ARG A 28 26.94 1.77 -20.90
C ARG A 28 25.85 1.05 -20.15
N VAL A 29 25.18 1.76 -19.26
CA VAL A 29 24.17 1.18 -18.38
C VAL A 29 22.82 1.77 -18.71
N VAL A 30 21.82 0.92 -18.87
CA VAL A 30 20.44 1.33 -19.04
C VAL A 30 19.71 1.11 -17.72
N ALA A 31 18.92 2.10 -17.30
CA ALA A 31 17.99 1.98 -16.19
C ALA A 31 16.56 2.24 -16.69
N SER A 32 15.59 1.48 -16.22
CA SER A 32 14.21 1.63 -16.68
C SER A 32 13.64 3.00 -16.31
N THR A 33 13.81 3.44 -15.06
CA THR A 33 13.25 4.71 -14.53
C THR A 33 14.32 5.76 -14.23
N SER A 34 13.89 7.02 -14.11
CA SER A 34 14.75 8.13 -13.67
C SER A 34 15.30 7.94 -12.25
N ILE A 35 14.54 7.33 -11.35
CA ILE A 35 14.96 7.03 -9.98
C ILE A 35 16.10 6.00 -9.98
N LEU A 36 15.94 4.90 -10.73
CA LEU A 36 17.01 3.91 -10.85
C LEU A 36 18.23 4.48 -11.56
N ALA A 37 18.05 5.34 -12.57
CA ALA A 37 19.16 6.00 -13.23
C ALA A 37 20.00 6.83 -12.25
N ASP A 38 19.38 7.66 -11.40
CA ASP A 38 20.09 8.44 -10.37
C ASP A 38 20.87 7.54 -9.40
N VAL A 39 20.27 6.44 -8.96
CA VAL A 39 20.93 5.46 -8.07
C VAL A 39 22.14 4.81 -8.75
N VAL A 40 21.98 4.40 -10.01
CA VAL A 40 23.04 3.78 -10.79
C VAL A 40 24.16 4.78 -11.10
N GLU A 41 23.85 6.04 -11.36
CA GLU A 41 24.82 7.12 -11.56
C GLU A 41 25.66 7.36 -10.29
N ASN A 42 25.03 7.38 -9.11
CA ASN A 42 25.73 7.55 -7.84
C ASN A 42 26.71 6.40 -7.55
N VAL A 43 26.35 5.15 -7.89
CA VAL A 43 27.26 4.00 -7.71
C VAL A 43 28.33 3.95 -8.80
N GLY A 44 27.93 4.09 -10.07
CA GLY A 44 28.78 3.95 -11.24
C GLY A 44 29.78 5.09 -11.43
N GLY A 45 29.43 6.29 -10.98
CA GLY A 45 30.30 7.46 -10.98
C GLY A 45 30.90 7.74 -12.37
N GLU A 46 32.21 7.97 -12.42
CA GLU A 46 32.88 8.28 -13.69
C GLU A 46 33.04 7.09 -14.64
N HIS A 47 32.82 5.85 -14.17
CA HIS A 47 33.04 4.61 -14.92
C HIS A 47 31.78 4.06 -15.60
N ALA A 48 30.61 4.66 -15.32
CA ALA A 48 29.37 4.30 -15.98
C ALA A 48 28.79 5.50 -16.74
N GLU A 49 28.23 5.25 -17.92
CA GLU A 49 27.37 6.16 -18.65
C GLU A 49 25.94 5.59 -18.55
N VAL A 50 25.08 6.26 -17.79
CA VAL A 50 23.74 5.77 -17.45
C VAL A 50 22.70 6.45 -18.32
N THR A 51 21.79 5.67 -18.90
CA THR A 51 20.68 6.17 -19.72
C THR A 51 19.34 5.70 -19.13
N PRO A 52 18.47 6.60 -18.66
CA PRO A 52 17.10 6.26 -18.30
C PRO A 52 16.26 6.00 -19.57
N LEU A 53 15.51 4.89 -19.61
CA LEU A 53 14.54 4.64 -20.69
C LEU A 53 13.28 5.51 -20.50
N ILE A 54 12.81 5.59 -19.27
CA ILE A 54 11.68 6.40 -18.83
C ILE A 54 12.28 7.64 -18.13
N GLY A 55 12.30 8.75 -18.87
CA GLY A 55 12.88 10.00 -18.40
C GLY A 55 12.10 10.64 -17.24
N ALA A 56 12.73 11.61 -16.58
CA ALA A 56 12.10 12.39 -15.52
C ALA A 56 10.80 13.06 -16.01
N GLY A 57 9.76 13.05 -15.17
CA GLY A 57 8.42 13.57 -15.42
C GLY A 57 7.50 12.61 -16.21
N VAL A 58 7.94 11.39 -16.53
CA VAL A 58 7.15 10.42 -17.30
C VAL A 58 6.66 9.31 -16.36
N ASP A 59 5.37 8.98 -16.46
CA ASP A 59 4.72 7.89 -15.73
C ASP A 59 5.30 6.53 -16.21
N PRO A 60 5.88 5.71 -15.31
CA PRO A 60 6.46 4.44 -15.69
C PRO A 60 5.42 3.37 -16.06
N HIS A 61 4.18 3.48 -15.60
CA HIS A 61 3.13 2.45 -15.76
C HIS A 61 2.57 2.37 -17.19
N THR A 62 2.69 3.46 -17.97
CA THR A 62 2.10 3.58 -19.33
C THR A 62 3.12 3.84 -20.43
N TYR A 63 4.40 3.72 -20.12
CA TYR A 63 5.45 4.02 -21.08
C TYR A 63 5.43 3.08 -22.30
N GLU A 64 5.57 3.66 -23.49
CA GLU A 64 5.76 2.89 -24.73
C GLU A 64 7.20 3.04 -25.25
N PRO A 65 7.95 1.94 -25.41
CA PRO A 65 9.33 1.98 -25.87
C PRO A 65 9.50 2.61 -27.25
N SER A 66 10.41 3.58 -27.35
CA SER A 66 10.80 4.18 -28.62
C SER A 66 11.90 3.37 -29.33
N LEU A 67 12.12 3.62 -30.63
CA LEU A 67 13.27 3.06 -31.35
C LEU A 67 14.62 3.47 -30.75
N HIS A 68 14.68 4.61 -30.06
CA HIS A 68 15.87 5.03 -29.33
C HIS A 68 16.10 4.14 -28.11
N ALA A 69 15.05 3.86 -27.34
CA ALA A 69 15.10 2.94 -26.20
C ALA A 69 15.56 1.55 -26.64
N THR A 70 15.01 1.00 -27.73
CA THR A 70 15.46 -0.27 -28.33
C THR A 70 16.96 -0.23 -28.66
N ARG A 71 17.44 0.84 -29.28
CA ARG A 71 18.86 0.99 -29.62
C ARG A 71 19.73 1.03 -28.37
N ASP A 72 19.34 1.79 -27.35
CA ASP A 72 20.11 1.94 -26.12
C ASP A 72 20.20 0.60 -25.37
N ILE A 73 19.10 -0.16 -25.30
CA ILE A 73 19.07 -1.53 -24.76
C ILE A 73 20.04 -2.45 -25.53
N ALA A 74 20.02 -2.41 -26.87
CA ALA A 74 20.85 -3.28 -27.71
C ALA A 74 22.36 -3.05 -27.51
N TYR A 75 22.74 -1.87 -27.02
CA TYR A 75 24.12 -1.48 -26.78
C TYR A 75 24.46 -1.39 -25.29
N ALA A 76 23.56 -1.80 -24.40
CA ALA A 76 23.80 -1.78 -22.97
C ALA A 76 24.75 -2.91 -22.55
N ASP A 77 25.69 -2.57 -21.67
CA ASP A 77 26.58 -3.51 -21.00
C ASP A 77 25.93 -4.02 -19.68
N ALA A 78 24.89 -3.33 -19.17
CA ALA A 78 23.99 -3.79 -18.13
C ALA A 78 22.63 -3.07 -18.22
N VAL A 79 21.54 -3.75 -17.85
CA VAL A 79 20.18 -3.18 -17.79
C VAL A 79 19.61 -3.38 -16.38
N PHE A 80 19.12 -2.31 -15.76
CA PHE A 80 18.42 -2.36 -14.47
C PHE A 80 16.95 -2.01 -14.65
N THR A 81 16.07 -2.89 -14.16
CA THR A 81 14.62 -2.68 -14.11
C THR A 81 14.16 -2.70 -12.65
N ASN A 82 13.02 -2.07 -12.36
CA ASN A 82 12.38 -2.06 -11.05
C ASN A 82 11.88 -3.46 -10.70
N GLY A 83 11.16 -4.10 -11.63
CA GLY A 83 10.44 -5.34 -11.38
C GLY A 83 9.12 -5.07 -10.66
N LEU A 84 8.50 -6.15 -10.16
CA LEU A 84 7.18 -6.12 -9.51
C LEU A 84 6.08 -5.51 -10.40
N LEU A 85 6.18 -5.71 -11.71
CA LEU A 85 5.22 -5.21 -12.71
C LEU A 85 5.10 -3.68 -12.77
N LEU A 86 6.09 -2.91 -12.28
CA LEU A 86 6.11 -1.46 -12.50
C LEU A 86 6.14 -1.13 -13.99
N GLU A 87 7.09 -1.75 -14.70
CA GLU A 87 7.23 -1.53 -16.13
C GLU A 87 6.11 -2.21 -16.91
N PRO A 88 5.54 -1.55 -17.92
CA PRO A 88 4.55 -2.17 -18.78
C PRO A 88 5.19 -3.33 -19.53
N GLN A 89 4.38 -4.36 -19.77
CA GLN A 89 4.81 -5.58 -20.47
C GLN A 89 5.45 -5.29 -21.84
N SER A 90 5.07 -4.19 -22.51
CA SER A 90 5.70 -3.76 -23.76
C SER A 90 7.19 -3.43 -23.60
N LEU A 91 7.56 -2.79 -22.48
CA LEU A 91 8.95 -2.48 -22.15
C LEU A 91 9.73 -3.73 -21.77
N THR A 92 9.18 -4.56 -20.88
CA THR A 92 9.82 -5.82 -20.47
C THR A 92 10.10 -6.71 -21.67
N HIS A 93 9.12 -6.92 -22.56
CA HIS A 93 9.33 -7.67 -23.81
C HIS A 93 10.38 -7.03 -24.73
N THR A 94 10.45 -5.70 -24.79
CA THR A 94 11.47 -5.02 -25.59
C THR A 94 12.85 -5.25 -25.02
N ILE A 95 13.02 -5.22 -23.70
CA ILE A 95 14.29 -5.52 -23.03
C ILE A 95 14.71 -6.95 -23.33
N ASP A 96 13.84 -7.93 -23.07
CA ASP A 96 14.13 -9.36 -23.28
C ASP A 96 14.48 -9.70 -24.74
N ALA A 97 13.83 -9.05 -25.70
CA ALA A 97 14.06 -9.29 -27.12
C ALA A 97 15.30 -8.60 -27.68
N THR A 98 15.83 -7.59 -27.00
CA THR A 98 16.82 -6.67 -27.56
C THR A 98 18.16 -6.68 -26.84
N ALA A 99 18.17 -6.94 -25.53
CA ALA A 99 19.41 -7.05 -24.77
C ALA A 99 20.29 -8.18 -25.35
N ALA A 100 21.61 -7.96 -25.38
CA ALA A 100 22.53 -8.99 -25.84
C ALA A 100 22.54 -10.18 -24.86
N GLU A 101 22.84 -11.38 -25.36
CA GLU A 101 22.76 -12.63 -24.57
C GLU A 101 23.60 -12.61 -23.28
N ASP A 102 24.75 -11.92 -23.31
CA ASP A 102 25.65 -11.78 -22.17
C ASP A 102 25.39 -10.50 -21.32
N THR A 103 24.45 -9.65 -21.72
CA THR A 103 24.10 -8.43 -20.98
C THR A 103 23.24 -8.79 -19.77
N PRO A 104 23.68 -8.50 -18.53
CA PRO A 104 22.85 -8.73 -17.35
C PRO A 104 21.63 -7.80 -17.36
N VAL A 105 20.43 -8.39 -17.33
CA VAL A 105 19.17 -7.71 -17.06
C VAL A 105 18.79 -7.99 -15.61
N VAL A 106 18.71 -6.94 -14.81
CA VAL A 106 18.59 -7.03 -13.35
C VAL A 106 17.29 -6.38 -12.88
N GLU A 107 16.34 -7.22 -12.47
CA GLU A 107 15.18 -6.79 -11.70
C GLU A 107 15.59 -6.50 -10.26
N VAL A 108 15.72 -5.22 -9.92
CA VAL A 108 16.32 -4.82 -8.64
C VAL A 108 15.46 -5.23 -7.45
N ALA A 109 14.13 -5.28 -7.58
CA ALA A 109 13.25 -5.73 -6.50
C ALA A 109 13.46 -7.20 -6.12
N GLU A 110 13.71 -8.08 -7.10
CA GLU A 110 14.01 -9.49 -6.82
C GLU A 110 15.36 -9.61 -6.12
N GLN A 111 16.38 -8.93 -6.68
CA GLN A 111 17.74 -9.03 -6.18
C GLN A 111 17.95 -8.35 -4.83
N ALA A 112 17.21 -7.27 -4.54
CA ALA A 112 17.31 -6.54 -3.29
C ALA A 112 16.88 -7.38 -2.08
N GLN A 113 16.08 -8.43 -2.26
CA GLN A 113 15.66 -9.32 -1.18
C GLN A 113 16.85 -10.00 -0.47
N ARG A 114 17.95 -10.26 -1.20
CA ARG A 114 19.20 -10.79 -0.61
C ARG A 114 19.86 -9.83 0.39
N TYR A 115 19.46 -8.55 0.34
CA TYR A 115 19.93 -7.48 1.20
C TYR A 115 18.89 -7.02 2.22
N GLY A 116 17.82 -7.81 2.43
CA GLY A 116 16.82 -7.60 3.47
C GLY A 116 15.61 -6.78 3.06
N PHE A 117 15.46 -6.45 1.77
CA PHE A 117 14.20 -5.92 1.25
C PHE A 117 13.12 -7.03 1.26
N SER A 118 11.89 -6.68 1.64
CA SER A 118 10.74 -7.57 1.61
C SER A 118 9.60 -6.87 0.88
N PRO A 119 9.06 -7.44 -0.20
CA PRO A 119 8.00 -6.79 -0.96
C PRO A 119 6.66 -6.86 -0.21
N ILE A 120 5.89 -5.77 -0.28
CA ILE A 120 4.52 -5.68 0.21
C ILE A 120 3.58 -6.25 -0.86
N ARG A 121 2.50 -6.94 -0.46
CA ARG A 121 1.46 -7.38 -1.40
C ARG A 121 0.49 -6.23 -1.65
N LEU A 122 0.16 -5.95 -2.91
CA LEU A 122 -0.98 -5.10 -3.24
C LEU A 122 -2.25 -5.83 -2.83
N VAL A 123 -3.15 -5.07 -2.22
CA VAL A 123 -4.52 -5.50 -1.98
C VAL A 123 -5.38 -4.73 -2.97
N GLU A 124 -5.84 -5.40 -4.04
CA GLU A 124 -6.69 -4.77 -5.07
C GLU A 124 -8.01 -4.26 -4.48
N ASP A 125 -8.51 -4.91 -3.43
CA ASP A 125 -9.69 -4.51 -2.67
C ASP A 125 -9.23 -4.02 -1.28
N ALA A 126 -9.11 -2.71 -1.11
CA ALA A 126 -8.68 -2.08 0.13
C ALA A 126 -9.58 -2.40 1.35
N SER A 127 -10.77 -2.99 1.15
CA SER A 127 -11.59 -3.52 2.25
C SER A 127 -11.04 -4.84 2.82
N LEU A 128 -10.19 -5.55 2.08
CA LEU A 128 -9.53 -6.77 2.55
C LEU A 128 -8.30 -6.49 3.42
N ASP A 129 -7.75 -5.27 3.36
CA ASP A 129 -6.68 -4.77 4.24
C ASP A 129 -7.27 -4.07 5.48
N THR A 130 -8.22 -4.74 6.13
CA THR A 130 -8.94 -4.23 7.31
C THR A 130 -9.06 -5.33 8.35
N VAL A 131 -9.56 -5.01 9.54
CA VAL A 131 -9.81 -6.01 10.58
C VAL A 131 -10.77 -7.09 10.10
N TRP A 132 -10.36 -8.35 10.22
CA TRP A 132 -11.24 -9.50 10.05
C TRP A 132 -11.82 -9.86 11.42
N LEU A 133 -12.97 -9.25 11.73
CA LEU A 133 -13.60 -9.33 13.04
C LEU A 133 -14.45 -10.61 13.19
N GLY A 134 -13.97 -11.55 13.98
CA GLY A 134 -14.64 -12.81 14.30
C GLY A 134 -15.28 -12.84 15.69
N LEU A 135 -15.95 -13.95 15.96
CA LEU A 135 -16.44 -14.33 17.28
C LEU A 135 -15.77 -15.63 17.71
N ARG A 136 -15.37 -15.70 18.98
CA ARG A 136 -14.66 -16.86 19.53
C ARG A 136 -15.14 -17.23 20.93
N VAL A 137 -15.01 -18.50 21.26
CA VAL A 137 -15.09 -19.01 22.63
C VAL A 137 -13.75 -19.64 22.98
N ASP A 138 -13.21 -19.34 24.15
CA ASP A 138 -12.05 -20.02 24.71
C ASP A 138 -12.36 -20.48 26.14
N THR A 139 -12.30 -21.78 26.37
CA THR A 139 -12.65 -22.37 27.66
C THR A 139 -11.46 -23.06 28.32
N GLY A 140 -10.28 -23.04 27.68
CA GLY A 140 -9.13 -23.83 28.15
C GLY A 140 -9.40 -25.33 28.26
N LYS A 141 -10.44 -25.84 27.59
CA LYS A 141 -10.96 -27.21 27.74
C LYS A 141 -11.50 -27.54 29.14
N GLU A 142 -11.87 -26.54 29.94
CA GLU A 142 -12.53 -26.73 31.24
C GLU A 142 -13.97 -27.24 31.11
N LEU A 143 -14.58 -27.02 29.95
CA LEU A 143 -15.96 -27.40 29.66
C LEU A 143 -16.05 -28.65 28.79
N PRO A 144 -17.13 -29.43 28.93
CA PRO A 144 -17.38 -30.58 28.07
C PRO A 144 -17.62 -30.12 26.63
N VAL A 145 -17.44 -31.03 25.67
CA VAL A 145 -17.72 -30.78 24.24
C VAL A 145 -19.19 -30.39 23.95
N THR A 146 -20.09 -30.59 24.91
CA THR A 146 -21.49 -30.16 24.86
C THR A 146 -21.70 -28.73 25.35
N GLY A 147 -20.65 -28.09 25.87
CA GLY A 147 -20.70 -26.70 26.27
C GLY A 147 -20.93 -25.78 25.07
N ILE A 148 -21.62 -24.69 25.33
CA ILE A 148 -21.89 -23.64 24.36
C ILE A 148 -21.77 -22.28 25.04
N THR A 149 -21.53 -21.26 24.24
CA THR A 149 -21.70 -19.87 24.64
C THR A 149 -22.77 -19.26 23.77
N GLU A 150 -23.80 -18.70 24.41
CA GLU A 150 -24.72 -17.78 23.75
C GLU A 150 -24.12 -16.38 23.81
N LEU A 151 -23.84 -15.80 22.66
CA LEU A 151 -23.45 -14.40 22.52
C LEU A 151 -24.67 -13.60 22.06
N SER A 152 -25.11 -12.65 22.88
CA SER A 152 -26.24 -11.77 22.58
C SER A 152 -25.81 -10.31 22.50
N LEU A 153 -26.33 -9.58 21.51
CA LEU A 153 -26.27 -8.13 21.50
C LEU A 153 -27.23 -7.58 22.56
N VAL A 154 -26.72 -6.78 23.50
CA VAL A 154 -27.49 -6.21 24.61
C VAL A 154 -27.89 -4.78 24.32
N SER A 155 -26.98 -4.01 23.75
CA SER A 155 -27.19 -2.62 23.36
C SER A 155 -26.30 -2.27 22.17
N ALA A 156 -26.76 -1.34 21.34
CA ALA A 156 -25.97 -0.69 20.30
C ALA A 156 -26.32 0.79 20.32
N ASP A 157 -25.32 1.64 20.48
CA ASP A 157 -25.42 3.10 20.40
C ASP A 157 -24.45 3.60 19.33
N GLY A 158 -24.85 4.63 18.59
CA GLY A 158 -24.05 5.16 17.51
C GLY A 158 -24.85 6.04 16.54
N PRO A 159 -24.19 6.56 15.48
CA PRO A 159 -24.82 7.43 14.48
C PRO A 159 -25.77 6.69 13.52
N GLY A 160 -25.79 5.37 13.54
CA GLY A 160 -26.62 4.51 12.70
C GLY A 160 -26.77 3.13 13.32
N ASP A 161 -26.96 2.14 12.46
CA ASP A 161 -27.23 0.75 12.83
C ASP A 161 -25.98 -0.11 12.67
N ILE A 162 -25.91 -1.18 13.47
CA ILE A 162 -24.89 -2.21 13.47
C ILE A 162 -25.53 -3.51 13.02
N PHE A 163 -24.85 -4.20 12.11
CA PHE A 163 -25.24 -5.51 11.64
C PHE A 163 -24.07 -6.48 11.73
N ALA A 164 -24.37 -7.73 12.07
CA ALA A 164 -23.43 -8.82 11.95
C ALA A 164 -24.11 -9.97 11.21
N PHE A 165 -23.43 -10.60 10.25
CA PHE A 165 -24.01 -11.70 9.48
C PHE A 165 -22.94 -12.65 8.94
N ILE A 166 -23.33 -13.89 8.65
CA ILE A 166 -22.48 -14.91 8.05
C ILE A 166 -22.99 -15.20 6.65
N LEU A 167 -22.10 -15.28 5.66
CA LEU A 167 -22.44 -15.72 4.31
C LEU A 167 -22.41 -17.24 4.24
N GLY A 168 -23.54 -17.84 3.88
CA GLY A 168 -23.61 -19.25 3.55
C GLY A 168 -22.86 -19.58 2.24
N THR A 169 -22.74 -20.87 1.92
CA THR A 169 -22.00 -21.38 0.73
C THR A 169 -22.40 -20.75 -0.60
N PHE A 170 -23.63 -20.24 -0.72
CA PHE A 170 -24.15 -19.59 -1.92
C PHE A 170 -24.28 -18.06 -1.78
N GLY A 171 -23.57 -17.45 -0.84
CA GLY A 171 -23.59 -16.00 -0.59
C GLY A 171 -24.88 -15.47 0.02
N THR A 172 -25.72 -16.35 0.57
CA THR A 172 -26.93 -15.92 1.28
C THR A 172 -26.55 -15.50 2.70
N PRO A 173 -26.88 -14.27 3.13
CA PRO A 173 -26.59 -13.80 4.48
C PRO A 173 -27.51 -14.46 5.50
N GLU A 174 -26.92 -14.96 6.59
CA GLU A 174 -27.56 -15.34 7.84
C GLU A 174 -27.26 -14.25 8.86
N VAL A 175 -28.28 -13.48 9.24
CA VAL A 175 -28.13 -12.35 10.16
C VAL A 175 -27.91 -12.88 11.58
N VAL A 176 -26.86 -12.37 12.21
CA VAL A 176 -26.46 -12.64 13.60
C VAL A 176 -26.96 -11.53 14.52
N PHE A 177 -26.69 -10.26 14.16
CA PHE A 177 -27.15 -9.08 14.88
C PHE A 177 -27.74 -8.07 13.89
N ASP A 178 -28.85 -7.43 14.25
CA ASP A 178 -29.51 -6.36 13.49
C ASP A 178 -30.09 -5.32 14.45
N SER A 179 -29.33 -4.26 14.71
CA SER A 179 -29.81 -3.22 15.63
C SER A 179 -30.95 -2.38 15.04
N HIS A 180 -31.15 -2.39 13.72
CA HIS A 180 -32.15 -1.56 13.04
C HIS A 180 -33.58 -2.03 13.33
N ASP A 181 -33.79 -3.35 13.47
CA ASP A 181 -35.12 -3.91 13.76
C ASP A 181 -35.46 -3.97 15.25
N GLY A 182 -34.54 -3.47 16.09
CA GLY A 182 -34.64 -3.39 17.54
C GLY A 182 -34.03 -4.61 18.23
N ILE A 183 -33.24 -4.38 19.28
CA ILE A 183 -32.50 -5.44 19.95
C ILE A 183 -33.43 -6.34 20.77
N ASP A 184 -33.50 -7.61 20.42
CA ASP A 184 -34.26 -8.63 21.14
C ASP A 184 -33.57 -10.01 21.12
N SER A 185 -34.31 -11.08 21.44
CA SER A 185 -33.75 -12.43 21.50
C SER A 185 -33.34 -13.01 20.15
N ARG A 186 -33.63 -12.31 19.03
CA ARG A 186 -33.15 -12.69 17.69
C ARG A 186 -31.70 -12.26 17.48
N ASP A 187 -31.20 -11.28 18.24
CA ASP A 187 -29.83 -10.79 18.19
C ASP A 187 -28.88 -11.63 19.06
N ALA A 188 -28.94 -12.94 18.87
CA ALA A 188 -28.14 -13.90 19.61
C ALA A 188 -27.65 -15.02 18.70
N THR A 189 -26.41 -15.44 18.92
CA THR A 189 -25.81 -16.61 18.25
C THR A 189 -25.19 -17.55 19.27
N THR A 190 -25.14 -18.83 18.93
CA THR A 190 -24.56 -19.86 19.79
C THR A 190 -23.28 -20.39 19.17
N LEU A 191 -22.20 -20.35 19.94
CA LEU A 191 -20.91 -20.93 19.57
C LEU A 191 -20.59 -22.14 20.44
N PRO A 192 -20.16 -23.27 19.87
CA PRO A 192 -19.59 -24.36 20.66
C PRO A 192 -18.35 -23.91 21.45
N VAL A 193 -18.01 -24.62 22.53
CA VAL A 193 -16.74 -24.37 23.22
C VAL A 193 -15.55 -24.49 22.29
N ASP A 194 -14.57 -23.61 22.47
CA ASP A 194 -13.33 -23.53 21.69
C ASP A 194 -13.57 -23.32 20.18
N ALA A 195 -14.78 -22.88 19.78
CA ALA A 195 -15.10 -22.53 18.41
C ALA A 195 -14.68 -21.10 18.09
N HIS A 196 -14.44 -20.89 16.79
CA HIS A 196 -14.13 -19.60 16.20
C HIS A 196 -14.88 -19.51 14.88
N THR A 197 -15.54 -18.37 14.64
CA THR A 197 -16.23 -18.09 13.39
C THR A 197 -15.95 -16.66 12.92
N HIS A 198 -15.64 -16.50 11.65
CA HIS A 198 -15.60 -15.19 11.03
C HIS A 198 -17.01 -14.70 10.74
N VAL A 199 -17.23 -13.41 10.97
CA VAL A 199 -18.53 -12.75 10.78
C VAL A 199 -18.30 -11.49 9.95
N SER A 200 -19.22 -11.19 9.03
CA SER A 200 -19.24 -9.89 8.37
C SER A 200 -19.88 -8.88 9.31
N TRP A 201 -19.28 -7.70 9.46
CA TRP A 201 -19.83 -6.60 10.25
C TRP A 201 -20.15 -5.43 9.35
N ALA A 202 -21.34 -4.85 9.50
CA ALA A 202 -21.74 -3.68 8.72
C ALA A 202 -22.25 -2.54 9.60
N PHE A 203 -22.00 -1.31 9.15
CA PHE A 203 -22.40 -0.09 9.84
C PHE A 203 -23.07 0.86 8.84
N SER A 204 -24.21 1.45 9.21
CA SER A 204 -24.99 2.28 8.27
C SER A 204 -24.55 3.75 8.20
N ALA A 205 -23.68 4.22 9.10
CA ALA A 205 -23.21 5.60 9.13
C ALA A 205 -21.76 5.72 9.66
N PRO A 206 -21.02 6.79 9.33
CA PRO A 206 -19.72 7.06 9.94
C PRO A 206 -19.87 7.65 11.35
N GLY A 207 -19.00 7.23 12.26
CA GLY A 207 -18.88 7.75 13.62
C GLY A 207 -18.43 6.71 14.63
N VAL A 208 -18.53 7.04 15.91
CA VAL A 208 -18.19 6.14 17.01
C VAL A 208 -19.43 5.36 17.41
N TYR A 209 -19.31 4.05 17.41
CA TYR A 209 -20.31 3.10 17.88
C TYR A 209 -19.84 2.47 19.18
N GLU A 210 -20.76 2.27 20.10
CA GLU A 210 -20.56 1.44 21.29
C GLU A 210 -21.63 0.36 21.32
N PHE A 211 -21.22 -0.90 21.30
CA PHE A 211 -22.15 -2.01 21.43
C PHE A 211 -21.72 -2.96 22.51
N THR A 212 -22.71 -3.49 23.23
CA THR A 212 -22.48 -4.37 24.37
C THR A 212 -22.87 -5.77 23.98
N LEU A 213 -21.94 -6.72 24.10
CA LEU A 213 -22.25 -8.14 23.97
C LEU A 213 -22.28 -8.76 25.36
N ARG A 214 -23.18 -9.74 25.52
CA ARG A 214 -23.17 -10.65 26.65
C ARG A 214 -22.85 -12.05 26.18
N GLY A 215 -21.81 -12.65 26.76
CA GLY A 215 -21.46 -14.06 26.58
C GLY A 215 -21.94 -14.88 27.77
N GLU A 216 -22.87 -15.80 27.54
CA GLU A 216 -23.39 -16.71 28.55
C GLU A 216 -22.97 -18.15 28.26
N VAL A 217 -22.15 -18.69 29.14
CA VAL A 217 -21.57 -20.03 29.04
C VAL A 217 -22.52 -21.04 29.68
N ARG A 218 -22.94 -22.04 28.91
CA ARG A 218 -23.93 -23.05 29.31
C ARG A 218 -23.52 -24.45 28.84
N ASP A 219 -24.23 -25.47 29.32
CA ASP A 219 -24.10 -26.85 28.83
C ASP A 219 -25.36 -27.23 28.07
N ALA A 220 -25.24 -27.54 26.77
CA ALA A 220 -26.39 -27.75 25.89
C ALA A 220 -27.24 -28.99 26.26
N VAL A 221 -26.73 -29.88 27.11
CA VAL A 221 -27.36 -31.18 27.42
C VAL A 221 -27.87 -31.27 28.87
N ALA A 222 -27.29 -30.51 29.80
CA ALA A 222 -27.42 -30.81 31.24
C ALA A 222 -28.40 -29.90 32.02
N ASP A 223 -28.53 -28.61 31.71
CA ASP A 223 -29.50 -27.71 32.36
C ASP A 223 -29.54 -26.32 31.69
N GLU A 224 -30.61 -25.55 31.89
CA GLU A 224 -30.73 -24.15 31.45
C GLU A 224 -29.80 -23.18 32.23
N GLU A 225 -29.06 -23.67 33.23
CA GLU A 225 -28.31 -22.88 34.20
C GLU A 225 -27.00 -22.31 33.63
N VAL A 226 -26.86 -20.97 33.70
CA VAL A 226 -25.69 -20.23 33.24
C VAL A 226 -24.49 -20.51 34.17
N ARG A 227 -23.41 -21.09 33.63
CA ARG A 227 -22.17 -21.42 34.36
C ARG A 227 -21.23 -20.23 34.53
N GLY A 228 -21.34 -19.26 33.64
CA GLY A 228 -20.61 -18.02 33.64
C GLY A 228 -21.27 -17.04 32.69
N SER A 229 -21.30 -15.77 33.05
CA SER A 229 -21.81 -14.70 32.21
C SER A 229 -20.84 -13.53 32.30
N ALA A 230 -20.55 -12.93 31.16
CA ALA A 230 -19.80 -11.70 31.04
C ALA A 230 -20.52 -10.76 30.09
N GLU A 231 -20.45 -9.47 30.38
CA GLU A 231 -21.00 -8.42 29.54
C GLU A 231 -19.93 -7.34 29.43
N ASP A 232 -19.65 -6.92 28.21
CA ASP A 232 -18.63 -5.91 27.93
C ASP A 232 -19.01 -5.08 26.71
N THR A 233 -18.50 -3.85 26.70
CA THR A 233 -18.80 -2.86 25.66
C THR A 233 -17.60 -2.71 24.73
N PHE A 234 -17.87 -2.83 23.44
CA PHE A 234 -16.89 -2.70 22.37
C PHE A 234 -17.08 -1.37 21.65
N THR A 235 -15.98 -0.64 21.48
CA THR A 235 -15.97 0.61 20.74
C THR A 235 -15.50 0.37 19.31
N VAL A 236 -16.29 0.81 18.33
CA VAL A 236 -15.94 0.78 16.91
C VAL A 236 -15.89 2.21 16.37
N VAL A 237 -14.83 2.54 15.66
CA VAL A 237 -14.68 3.82 14.96
C VAL A 237 -14.87 3.59 13.47
N VAL A 238 -15.98 4.09 12.93
CA VAL A 238 -16.39 3.87 11.53
C VAL A 238 -16.17 5.12 10.70
N GLY A 239 -15.36 5.00 9.64
CA GLY A 239 -15.07 6.06 8.66
C GLY A 239 -14.35 7.28 9.23
N GLN A 240 -14.01 7.30 10.52
CA GLN A 240 -13.33 8.39 11.21
C GLN A 240 -11.96 7.95 11.68
N ASP A 241 -11.09 8.92 11.98
CA ASP A 241 -9.76 8.62 12.51
C ASP A 241 -9.83 8.24 14.01
N PRO A 242 -9.48 7.00 14.39
CA PRO A 242 -9.49 6.58 15.80
C PRO A 242 -8.60 7.46 16.70
N ALA A 243 -7.47 7.95 16.19
CA ALA A 243 -6.58 8.82 16.96
C ALA A 243 -7.22 10.19 17.29
N GLN A 244 -8.23 10.62 16.51
CA GLN A 244 -8.96 11.86 16.75
C GLN A 244 -10.16 11.67 17.70
N VAL A 245 -10.89 10.56 17.55
CA VAL A 245 -12.19 10.38 18.23
C VAL A 245 -12.12 9.45 19.43
N ALA A 246 -11.07 8.63 19.53
CA ALA A 246 -10.80 7.73 20.64
C ALA A 246 -9.31 7.77 21.05
N PRO A 247 -8.77 8.96 21.43
CA PRO A 247 -7.35 9.13 21.69
C PRO A 247 -6.88 8.27 22.87
N GLY A 248 -5.70 7.66 22.72
CA GLY A 248 -5.04 6.84 23.77
C GLY A 248 -5.53 5.40 23.86
N LYS A 249 -6.44 4.97 22.98
CA LYS A 249 -6.85 3.56 22.85
C LYS A 249 -5.90 2.82 21.91
N THR A 250 -5.76 1.52 22.15
CA THR A 250 -5.12 0.60 21.19
C THR A 250 -6.02 0.48 19.97
N VAL A 251 -5.52 0.86 18.79
CA VAL A 251 -6.28 0.77 17.54
C VAL A 251 -6.06 -0.60 16.93
N LEU A 252 -7.14 -1.34 16.70
CA LEU A 252 -7.15 -2.58 15.95
C LEU A 252 -7.72 -2.25 14.56
N ASP A 253 -6.86 -2.16 13.55
CA ASP A 253 -7.22 -1.71 12.18
C ASP A 253 -6.89 -2.72 11.07
N GLN A 254 -6.18 -3.80 11.40
CA GLN A 254 -5.80 -4.87 10.48
C GLN A 254 -5.74 -6.24 11.18
N GLY A 255 -5.64 -7.31 10.39
CA GLY A 255 -5.43 -8.67 10.91
C GLY A 255 -6.69 -9.36 11.45
N HIS A 256 -6.52 -10.58 11.98
CA HIS A 256 -7.61 -11.29 12.65
C HIS A 256 -7.81 -10.75 14.06
N VAL A 257 -9.05 -10.38 14.36
CA VAL A 257 -9.46 -9.97 15.69
C VAL A 257 -10.73 -10.72 16.07
N ASP A 258 -10.71 -11.38 17.21
CA ASP A 258 -11.87 -12.12 17.71
C ASP A 258 -12.44 -11.44 18.96
N ILE A 259 -13.74 -11.13 18.94
CA ILE A 259 -14.48 -10.92 20.19
C ILE A 259 -14.62 -12.28 20.87
N THR A 260 -13.85 -12.47 21.93
CA THR A 260 -13.67 -13.77 22.56
C THR A 260 -14.37 -13.82 23.91
N THR A 261 -15.31 -14.76 24.08
CA THR A 261 -15.78 -15.14 25.42
C THR A 261 -14.79 -16.13 26.02
N VAL A 262 -14.12 -15.72 27.08
CA VAL A 262 -13.14 -16.52 27.80
C VAL A 262 -13.76 -17.06 29.08
N TYR A 263 -13.67 -18.37 29.30
CA TYR A 263 -14.12 -19.03 30.53
C TYR A 263 -12.98 -19.84 31.16
N HIS A 264 -12.48 -19.37 32.30
CA HIS A 264 -11.45 -20.06 33.08
C HIS A 264 -11.71 -19.92 34.58
N ASP A 265 -11.35 -20.95 35.34
CA ASP A 265 -11.48 -21.00 36.80
C ASP A 265 -12.90 -20.62 37.31
N GLY A 266 -13.92 -21.00 36.55
CA GLY A 266 -15.32 -20.70 36.87
C GLY A 266 -15.75 -19.25 36.63
N LYS A 267 -14.97 -18.44 35.90
CA LYS A 267 -15.26 -17.05 35.59
C LYS A 267 -15.28 -16.81 34.08
N ALA A 268 -16.29 -16.09 33.61
CA ALA A 268 -16.36 -15.59 32.25
C ALA A 268 -15.85 -14.14 32.19
N HIS A 269 -15.17 -13.79 31.10
CA HIS A 269 -14.95 -12.39 30.67
C HIS A 269 -14.93 -12.32 29.15
N LEU A 270 -15.04 -11.11 28.61
CA LEU A 270 -14.91 -10.86 27.17
C LEU A 270 -13.58 -10.13 26.91
N THR A 271 -12.97 -10.39 25.75
CA THR A 271 -11.72 -9.74 25.31
C THR A 271 -11.67 -9.62 23.80
N LEU A 272 -10.80 -8.75 23.28
CA LEU A 272 -10.43 -8.68 21.87
C LEU A 272 -9.12 -9.44 21.68
N ARG A 273 -9.18 -10.63 21.06
CA ARG A 273 -7.99 -11.44 20.78
C ARG A 273 -7.46 -11.12 19.40
N HIS A 274 -6.25 -10.59 19.33
CA HIS A 274 -5.55 -10.24 18.08
C HIS A 274 -4.36 -11.19 17.85
N ASP A 275 -4.13 -11.61 16.60
CA ASP A 275 -3.07 -12.58 16.26
C ASP A 275 -1.67 -12.16 16.75
N ASP A 276 -1.28 -10.90 16.54
CA ASP A 276 0.03 -10.38 16.96
C ASP A 276 0.09 -9.81 18.38
N LEU A 277 -0.98 -9.13 18.85
CA LEU A 277 -1.00 -8.43 20.14
C LEU A 277 -1.46 -9.32 21.31
N GLY A 278 -2.09 -10.45 21.03
CA GLY A 278 -2.73 -11.30 22.04
C GLY A 278 -4.07 -10.71 22.52
N ASP A 279 -4.41 -10.98 23.79
CA ASP A 279 -5.67 -10.54 24.40
C ASP A 279 -5.56 -9.06 24.83
N VAL A 280 -6.49 -8.25 24.31
CA VAL A 280 -6.61 -6.82 24.59
C VAL A 280 -7.93 -6.56 25.32
N ASP A 281 -7.88 -5.74 26.36
CA ASP A 281 -9.07 -5.32 27.10
C ASP A 281 -9.98 -4.46 26.18
N PRO A 282 -11.26 -4.81 25.99
CA PRO A 282 -12.19 -4.02 25.17
C PRO A 282 -12.28 -2.56 25.62
N ALA A 283 -12.12 -2.31 26.93
CA ALA A 283 -12.14 -0.97 27.48
C ALA A 283 -10.90 -0.15 27.11
N ASP A 284 -9.80 -0.76 26.65
CA ASP A 284 -8.55 -0.06 26.28
C ASP A 284 -8.30 -0.03 24.77
N ALA A 285 -9.22 -0.57 23.96
CA ALA A 285 -9.07 -0.70 22.52
C ALA A 285 -10.25 -0.14 21.72
N VAL A 286 -10.02 0.09 20.44
CA VAL A 286 -11.05 0.39 19.44
C VAL A 286 -10.83 -0.43 18.19
N ILE A 287 -11.92 -0.90 17.60
CA ILE A 287 -11.90 -1.54 16.28
C ILE A 287 -12.10 -0.44 15.24
N ALA A 288 -11.15 -0.29 14.32
CA ALA A 288 -11.24 0.68 13.24
C ALA A 288 -11.91 0.05 12.01
N VAL A 289 -12.94 0.73 11.50
CA VAL A 289 -13.60 0.40 10.24
C VAL A 289 -13.31 1.55 9.28
N PRO A 290 -12.26 1.44 8.43
CA PRO A 290 -11.83 2.55 7.59
C PRO A 290 -12.84 2.84 6.47
N THR A 291 -12.78 4.04 5.90
CA THR A 291 -13.70 4.41 4.79
C THR A 291 -13.48 3.58 3.53
N THR A 292 -12.36 2.87 3.41
CA THR A 292 -12.11 1.90 2.33
C THR A 292 -13.09 0.72 2.35
N THR A 293 -13.82 0.48 3.45
CA THR A 293 -14.87 -0.55 3.55
C THR A 293 -16.24 -0.06 3.07
N LEU A 294 -16.36 1.21 2.67
CA LEU A 294 -17.61 1.80 2.22
C LEU A 294 -18.01 1.22 0.86
N GLN A 295 -19.16 0.56 0.80
CA GLN A 295 -19.66 -0.08 -0.40
C GLN A 295 -21.18 0.02 -0.52
N PRO A 296 -21.74 -0.10 -1.74
CA PRO A 296 -23.19 -0.07 -1.93
C PRO A 296 -23.84 -1.34 -1.37
N VAL A 297 -25.00 -1.19 -0.73
CA VAL A 297 -25.84 -2.31 -0.31
C VAL A 297 -26.24 -3.13 -1.56
N PRO A 298 -25.98 -4.45 -1.58
CA PRO A 298 -26.29 -5.30 -2.72
C PRO A 298 -27.79 -5.25 -3.09
N PRO A 299 -28.14 -5.27 -4.39
CA PRO A 299 -29.53 -5.14 -4.82
C PRO A 299 -30.40 -6.37 -4.51
N GLU A 300 -29.78 -7.50 -4.18
CA GLU A 300 -30.45 -8.74 -3.83
C GLU A 300 -31.30 -8.54 -2.58
N ARG A 301 -32.51 -9.09 -2.61
CA ARG A 301 -33.47 -8.96 -1.51
C ARG A 301 -32.91 -9.42 -0.15
N ALA A 302 -31.97 -10.35 -0.17
CA ALA A 302 -31.36 -10.90 1.03
C ALA A 302 -30.51 -9.89 1.81
N PHE A 303 -30.01 -8.82 1.18
CA PHE A 303 -29.19 -7.79 1.83
C PHE A 303 -29.95 -6.53 2.26
N ARG A 304 -31.28 -6.51 2.11
CA ARG A 304 -32.10 -5.34 2.46
C ARG A 304 -32.11 -4.99 3.95
N PHE A 305 -31.65 -5.89 4.81
CA PHE A 305 -31.47 -5.58 6.23
C PHE A 305 -30.37 -4.53 6.43
N LEU A 306 -29.37 -4.46 5.53
CA LEU A 306 -28.32 -3.43 5.55
C LEU A 306 -28.81 -2.04 5.09
N GLY A 307 -30.01 -1.95 4.51
CA GLY A 307 -30.59 -0.71 4.00
C GLY A 307 -31.16 -0.83 2.58
N ASP A 308 -31.38 0.32 1.96
CA ASP A 308 -31.91 0.40 0.60
C ASP A 308 -30.87 -0.07 -0.44
N PRO A 309 -31.29 -0.84 -1.47
CA PRO A 309 -30.44 -1.22 -2.59
C PRO A 309 -29.68 -0.03 -3.20
N GLY A 310 -28.35 -0.11 -3.21
CA GLY A 310 -27.48 0.95 -3.70
C GLY A 310 -27.24 2.12 -2.73
N GLY A 311 -27.83 2.08 -1.53
CA GLY A 311 -27.42 2.92 -0.40
C GLY A 311 -26.01 2.54 0.09
N GLU A 312 -25.39 3.39 0.92
CA GLU A 312 -24.01 3.20 1.38
C GLU A 312 -23.97 2.42 2.71
N THR A 313 -23.02 1.49 2.87
CA THR A 313 -22.73 0.82 4.15
C THR A 313 -21.23 0.54 4.29
N TYR A 314 -20.69 0.63 5.51
CA TYR A 314 -19.33 0.23 5.81
C TYR A 314 -19.33 -1.24 6.17
N LEU A 315 -18.78 -2.11 5.32
CA LEU A 315 -18.85 -3.55 5.49
C LEU A 315 -17.44 -4.14 5.64
N LEU A 316 -17.13 -4.64 6.84
CA LEU A 316 -16.01 -5.55 7.08
C LEU A 316 -16.38 -6.92 6.52
N PRO A 317 -15.60 -7.46 5.56
CA PRO A 317 -15.92 -8.74 4.96
C PRO A 317 -15.68 -9.89 5.94
N GLN A 318 -16.55 -10.89 5.94
CA GLN A 318 -16.22 -12.20 6.51
C GLN A 318 -14.98 -12.74 5.79
N ALA A 319 -13.97 -13.17 6.53
CA ALA A 319 -12.79 -13.75 5.90
C ALA A 319 -13.15 -15.06 5.17
N VAL A 320 -13.23 -14.98 3.85
CA VAL A 320 -13.44 -16.13 2.96
C VAL A 320 -12.07 -16.65 2.55
N LEU A 321 -11.62 -17.73 3.19
CA LEU A 321 -10.51 -18.54 2.72
C LEU A 321 -10.83 -19.04 1.29
N GLY A 322 -10.36 -18.32 0.27
CA GLY A 322 -10.39 -18.79 -1.12
C GLY A 322 -11.02 -17.89 -2.18
N ASN A 323 -11.52 -16.69 -1.87
CA ASN A 323 -11.90 -15.74 -2.93
C ASN A 323 -10.70 -14.83 -3.29
N HIS A 324 -9.83 -15.38 -4.14
CA HIS A 324 -8.82 -14.72 -4.98
C HIS A 324 -8.33 -13.31 -4.56
N VAL A 325 -7.34 -13.29 -3.66
CA VAL A 325 -6.33 -12.23 -3.61
C VAL A 325 -5.35 -12.52 -4.76
N HIS A 326 -5.40 -11.76 -5.86
CA HIS A 326 -4.27 -11.80 -6.80
C HIS A 326 -3.23 -10.86 -6.24
N GLY A 327 -2.27 -11.45 -5.53
CA GLY A 327 -1.10 -10.76 -5.01
C GLY A 327 -0.19 -10.32 -6.15
N GLU A 328 -0.52 -9.19 -6.77
CA GLU A 328 0.50 -8.36 -7.41
C GLU A 328 1.29 -7.67 -6.30
N LEU A 329 2.61 -7.67 -6.35
CA LEU A 329 3.45 -7.05 -5.32
C LEU A 329 3.49 -5.54 -5.57
N ASP A 330 3.52 -4.73 -4.52
CA ASP A 330 3.59 -3.27 -4.65
C ASP A 330 4.95 -2.88 -5.24
N PRO A 331 5.01 -2.24 -6.42
CA PRO A 331 6.27 -1.90 -7.05
C PRO A 331 6.96 -0.66 -6.45
N HIS A 332 6.28 0.14 -5.62
CA HIS A 332 6.71 1.48 -5.21
C HIS A 332 7.68 1.46 -4.02
N PHE A 333 8.60 0.49 -3.99
CA PHE A 333 9.51 0.26 -2.86
C PHE A 333 10.51 1.40 -2.64
N TRP A 334 10.73 2.29 -3.62
CA TRP A 334 11.64 3.42 -3.48
C TRP A 334 11.19 4.42 -2.41
N HIS A 335 9.94 4.36 -1.96
CA HIS A 335 9.48 5.15 -0.83
C HIS A 335 10.08 4.72 0.51
N ASP A 336 10.59 3.49 0.63
CA ASP A 336 11.44 3.08 1.73
C ASP A 336 12.92 3.25 1.36
N VAL A 337 13.61 4.15 2.07
CA VAL A 337 15.03 4.42 1.83
C VAL A 337 15.89 3.19 2.12
N ARG A 338 15.49 2.34 3.07
CA ARG A 338 16.21 1.09 3.36
C ARG A 338 16.09 0.08 2.23
N ALA A 339 14.93 0.01 1.56
CA ALA A 339 14.78 -0.76 0.34
C ALA A 339 15.72 -0.24 -0.76
N MET A 340 15.86 1.07 -0.90
CA MET A 340 16.82 1.66 -1.86
C MET A 340 18.28 1.43 -1.50
N GLN A 341 18.64 1.37 -0.21
CA GLN A 341 19.98 0.93 0.21
C GLN A 341 20.28 -0.52 -0.19
N ALA A 342 19.26 -1.39 -0.21
CA ALA A 342 19.39 -2.74 -0.75
C ALA A 342 19.62 -2.72 -2.28
N VAL A 343 18.88 -1.89 -3.01
CA VAL A 343 19.09 -1.68 -4.46
C VAL A 343 20.49 -1.17 -4.77
N VAL A 344 21.01 -0.19 -4.01
CA VAL A 344 22.37 0.33 -4.16
C VAL A 344 23.42 -0.79 -4.09
N LYS A 345 23.25 -1.75 -3.16
CA LYS A 345 24.14 -2.91 -3.03
C LYS A 345 24.01 -3.86 -4.22
N VAL A 346 22.81 -4.05 -4.77
CA VAL A 346 22.59 -4.83 -6.01
C VAL A 346 23.34 -4.18 -7.17
N VAL A 347 23.17 -2.87 -7.37
CA VAL A 347 23.84 -2.11 -8.43
C VAL A 347 25.35 -2.25 -8.30
N ARG A 348 25.91 -2.05 -7.11
CA ARG A 348 27.35 -2.21 -6.85
C ARG A 348 27.86 -3.57 -7.31
N ASP A 349 27.19 -4.66 -6.94
CA ASP A 349 27.65 -6.00 -7.27
C ASP A 349 27.57 -6.29 -8.77
N THR A 350 26.49 -5.83 -9.41
CA THR A 350 26.30 -5.98 -10.86
C THR A 350 27.37 -5.21 -11.62
N LEU A 351 27.59 -3.94 -11.29
CA LEU A 351 28.64 -3.13 -11.93
C LEU A 351 30.04 -3.70 -11.65
N SER A 352 30.32 -4.15 -10.43
CA SER A 352 31.61 -4.78 -10.08
C SER A 352 31.85 -6.10 -10.82
N SER A 353 30.78 -6.82 -11.17
CA SER A 353 30.88 -8.07 -11.93
C SER A 353 31.09 -7.80 -13.42
N ALA A 354 30.43 -6.78 -13.96
CA ALA A 354 30.56 -6.35 -15.36
C ALA A 354 31.91 -5.66 -15.62
N ASP A 355 32.42 -4.89 -14.65
CA ASP A 355 33.70 -4.19 -14.72
C ASP A 355 34.52 -4.38 -13.44
N PRO A 356 35.22 -5.53 -13.31
CA PRO A 356 36.03 -5.84 -12.14
C PRO A 356 37.22 -4.89 -11.93
N ALA A 357 37.66 -4.17 -12.96
CA ALA A 357 38.80 -3.26 -12.86
C ALA A 357 38.47 -2.05 -11.97
N HIS A 358 37.20 -1.63 -11.94
CA HIS A 358 36.71 -0.48 -11.20
C HIS A 358 35.86 -0.85 -9.96
N ALA A 359 35.81 -2.14 -9.58
CA ALA A 359 35.04 -2.62 -8.42
C ALA A 359 35.36 -1.88 -7.10
N ALA A 360 36.61 -1.49 -6.89
CA ALA A 360 37.01 -0.72 -5.72
C ALA A 360 36.45 0.72 -5.71
N ASP A 361 36.19 1.29 -6.89
CA ASP A 361 35.63 2.63 -7.05
C ASP A 361 34.12 2.58 -6.84
N TYR A 362 33.43 1.59 -7.41
CA TYR A 362 32.00 1.33 -7.13
C TYR A 362 31.72 1.10 -5.65
N ALA A 363 32.59 0.36 -4.95
CA ALA A 363 32.46 0.16 -3.51
C ALA A 363 32.57 1.47 -2.72
N ARG A 364 33.54 2.33 -3.04
CA ARG A 364 33.68 3.65 -2.36
C ARG A 364 32.51 4.58 -2.64
N ASN A 365 32.04 4.61 -3.89
CA ASN A 365 30.86 5.39 -4.27
C ASN A 365 29.61 4.90 -3.55
N THR A 366 29.46 3.57 -3.45
CA THR A 366 28.37 2.94 -2.69
C THR A 366 28.40 3.37 -1.24
N ASP A 367 29.55 3.27 -0.55
CA ASP A 367 29.65 3.65 0.86
C ASP A 367 29.28 5.12 1.07
N ALA A 368 29.76 6.02 0.20
CA ALA A 368 29.41 7.44 0.26
C ALA A 368 27.91 7.69 0.03
N TYR A 369 27.30 7.02 -0.95
CA TYR A 369 25.89 7.19 -1.26
C TYR A 369 24.98 6.59 -0.18
N LEU A 370 25.37 5.47 0.44
CA LEU A 370 24.65 4.89 1.58
C LEU A 370 24.60 5.87 2.77
N GLU A 371 25.68 6.63 3.03
CA GLU A 371 25.69 7.69 4.05
C GLU A 371 24.78 8.88 3.70
N GLU A 372 24.56 9.16 2.41
CA GLU A 372 23.57 10.15 1.95
C GLU A 372 22.15 9.64 2.16
N LEU A 373 21.89 8.37 1.84
CA LEU A 373 20.60 7.72 2.07
C LEU A 373 20.25 7.65 3.56
N ASP A 374 21.19 7.30 4.43
CA ASP A 374 20.97 7.29 5.89
C ASP A 374 20.54 8.68 6.39
N ARG A 375 21.13 9.75 5.86
CA ARG A 375 20.74 11.14 6.20
C ARG A 375 19.34 11.47 5.69
N ALA A 376 18.98 11.04 4.48
CA ALA A 376 17.66 11.26 3.92
C ALA A 376 16.55 10.50 4.69
N ASP A 377 16.80 9.24 5.07
CA ASP A 377 15.92 8.44 5.95
C ASP A 377 15.67 9.16 7.28
N GLU A 378 16.73 9.66 7.92
CA GLU A 378 16.62 10.38 9.19
C GLU A 378 15.84 11.70 9.04
N VAL A 379 16.02 12.44 7.94
CA VAL A 379 15.23 13.64 7.64
C VAL A 379 13.74 13.32 7.55
N MET A 380 13.37 12.25 6.84
CA MET A 380 11.97 11.81 6.73
C MET A 380 11.42 11.37 8.10
N ARG A 381 12.17 10.56 8.87
CA ARG A 381 11.76 10.13 10.22
C ARG A 381 11.51 11.32 11.14
N GLN A 382 12.43 12.28 11.17
CA GLN A 382 12.27 13.49 11.98
C GLN A 382 11.06 14.32 11.54
N ALA A 383 10.88 14.48 10.23
CA ALA A 383 9.76 15.20 9.65
C ALA A 383 8.41 14.59 10.07
N VAL A 384 8.25 13.26 9.99
CA VAL A 384 7.03 12.55 10.38
C VAL A 384 6.83 12.52 11.90
N ALA A 385 7.90 12.41 12.69
CA ALA A 385 7.82 12.41 14.14
C ALA A 385 7.24 13.71 14.72
N GLN A 386 7.38 14.84 14.04
CA GLN A 386 6.78 16.12 14.45
C GLN A 386 5.28 16.21 14.16
N ILE A 387 4.73 15.33 13.33
CA ILE A 387 3.32 15.33 12.96
C ILE A 387 2.52 14.68 14.08
N PRO A 388 1.45 15.32 14.59
CA PRO A 388 0.52 14.70 15.52
C PRO A 388 -0.01 13.38 14.95
N GLU A 389 -0.08 12.33 15.76
CA GLU A 389 -0.49 10.98 15.32
C GLU A 389 -1.85 10.99 14.59
N ALA A 390 -2.80 11.77 15.12
CA ALA A 390 -4.11 12.06 14.52
C ALA A 390 -4.09 12.74 13.14
N ASN A 391 -2.93 13.24 12.70
CA ASN A 391 -2.76 13.87 11.39
C ASN A 391 -1.91 13.02 10.44
N ARG A 392 -1.40 11.85 10.86
CA ARG A 392 -0.55 10.97 10.04
C ARG A 392 -1.36 10.15 9.01
N ASN A 393 -2.36 10.77 8.42
CA ASN A 393 -3.17 10.20 7.35
C ASN A 393 -2.70 10.77 6.01
N LEU A 394 -2.22 9.91 5.14
CA LEU A 394 -1.83 10.25 3.79
C LEU A 394 -2.98 9.92 2.84
N VAL A 395 -3.45 10.93 2.12
CA VAL A 395 -4.47 10.78 1.07
C VAL A 395 -3.87 11.27 -0.26
N THR A 396 -3.80 10.40 -1.25
CA THR A 396 -3.01 10.61 -2.49
C THR A 396 -3.85 10.47 -3.75
N THR A 397 -3.22 10.72 -4.89
CA THR A 397 -3.78 10.46 -6.23
C THR A 397 -3.96 8.98 -6.50
N HIS A 398 -2.96 8.15 -6.19
CA HIS A 398 -3.04 6.72 -6.40
C HIS A 398 -2.42 5.89 -5.26
N HIS A 399 -2.68 4.58 -5.30
CA HIS A 399 -2.15 3.62 -4.34
C HIS A 399 -0.70 3.25 -4.66
N GLY A 400 0.26 4.03 -4.13
CA GLY A 400 1.69 3.82 -4.36
C GLY A 400 2.59 4.18 -3.18
N TYR A 401 2.03 4.34 -1.98
CA TYR A 401 2.76 4.88 -0.82
C TYR A 401 2.83 3.91 0.37
N SER A 402 2.49 2.63 0.18
CA SER A 402 2.47 1.60 1.24
C SER A 402 3.82 1.49 1.96
N TYR A 403 4.93 1.46 1.20
CA TYR A 403 6.29 1.43 1.76
C TYR A 403 6.62 2.71 2.56
N LEU A 404 6.11 3.87 2.14
CA LEU A 404 6.24 5.12 2.90
C LEU A 404 5.50 5.00 4.24
N GLY A 405 4.29 4.44 4.20
CA GLY A 405 3.45 4.19 5.36
C GLY A 405 4.14 3.31 6.39
N GLU A 406 4.59 2.13 5.97
CA GLU A 406 5.24 1.14 6.82
C GLU A 406 6.58 1.65 7.38
N ALA A 407 7.42 2.28 6.55
CA ALA A 407 8.77 2.70 6.95
C ALA A 407 8.78 3.86 7.96
N TYR A 408 7.78 4.75 7.91
CA TYR A 408 7.76 6.01 8.68
C TYR A 408 6.55 6.20 9.59
N GLY A 409 5.58 5.28 9.59
CA GLY A 409 4.39 5.34 10.46
C GLY A 409 3.32 6.33 9.98
N LEU A 410 3.07 6.35 8.67
CA LEU A 410 1.95 7.06 8.04
C LEU A 410 0.86 6.04 7.68
N ARG A 411 -0.41 6.42 7.78
CA ARG A 411 -1.54 5.59 7.33
C ARG A 411 -1.98 6.02 5.94
N ILE A 412 -2.08 5.08 5.01
CA ILE A 412 -2.62 5.32 3.66
C ILE A 412 -4.14 5.31 3.75
N ALA A 413 -4.72 6.48 3.99
CA ALA A 413 -6.11 6.58 4.42
C ALA A 413 -7.10 6.74 3.26
N GLY A 414 -6.61 6.98 2.04
CA GLY A 414 -7.41 6.97 0.83
C GLY A 414 -6.62 7.39 -0.41
N PHE A 415 -7.12 7.02 -1.58
CA PHE A 415 -6.58 7.42 -2.87
C PHE A 415 -7.71 7.52 -3.90
N VAL A 416 -7.49 8.24 -5.01
CA VAL A 416 -8.53 8.42 -6.03
C VAL A 416 -8.67 7.18 -6.92
N THR A 417 -7.55 6.55 -7.28
CA THR A 417 -7.51 5.36 -8.15
C THR A 417 -6.39 4.43 -7.70
N PRO A 418 -6.53 3.09 -7.78
CA PRO A 418 -5.41 2.19 -7.52
C PRO A 418 -4.21 2.43 -8.45
N ASN A 419 -4.48 2.83 -9.70
CA ASN A 419 -3.47 3.05 -10.73
C ASN A 419 -3.60 4.47 -11.33
N PRO A 420 -2.51 5.27 -11.40
CA PRO A 420 -2.56 6.66 -11.86
C PRO A 420 -3.00 6.80 -13.32
N SER A 421 -2.86 5.74 -14.12
CA SER A 421 -3.18 5.70 -15.54
C SER A 421 -4.64 5.31 -15.84
N VAL A 422 -5.43 4.96 -14.81
CA VAL A 422 -6.84 4.59 -14.95
C VAL A 422 -7.71 5.75 -14.46
N GLU A 423 -8.71 6.12 -15.28
CA GLU A 423 -9.70 7.12 -14.88
C GLU A 423 -10.59 6.54 -13.77
N PRO A 424 -10.77 7.26 -12.64
CA PRO A 424 -11.58 6.78 -11.54
C PRO A 424 -13.03 6.60 -11.98
N SER A 425 -13.68 5.53 -11.51
CA SER A 425 -15.10 5.34 -11.74
C SER A 425 -15.92 6.35 -10.92
N PRO A 426 -17.18 6.65 -11.29
CA PRO A 426 -18.05 7.47 -10.45
C PRO A 426 -18.21 6.97 -9.00
N ARG A 427 -18.00 5.67 -8.76
CA ARG A 427 -18.02 5.07 -7.42
C ARG A 427 -16.78 5.46 -6.62
N ASP A 428 -15.61 5.38 -7.25
CA ASP A 428 -14.34 5.74 -6.61
C ASP A 428 -14.34 7.22 -6.22
N VAL A 429 -14.91 8.09 -7.07
CA VAL A 429 -15.10 9.51 -6.77
C VAL A 429 -16.01 9.73 -5.54
N ILE A 430 -17.11 9.00 -5.43
CA ILE A 430 -18.02 9.09 -4.27
C ILE A 430 -17.30 8.59 -3.01
N ALA A 431 -16.69 7.40 -3.05
CA ALA A 431 -15.98 6.82 -1.92
C ALA A 431 -14.82 7.72 -1.45
N PHE A 432 -14.07 8.28 -2.37
CA PHE A 432 -13.02 9.26 -2.09
C PHE A 432 -13.58 10.54 -1.43
N THR A 433 -14.69 11.08 -1.96
CA THR A 433 -15.34 12.26 -1.38
C THR A 433 -15.81 11.99 0.05
N ARG A 434 -16.43 10.84 0.30
CA ARG A 434 -16.83 10.39 1.64
C ARG A 434 -15.64 10.24 2.59
N THR A 435 -14.53 9.72 2.07
CA THR A 435 -13.28 9.58 2.84
C THR A 435 -12.80 10.95 3.32
N LEU A 436 -12.78 11.96 2.44
CA LEU A 436 -12.38 13.32 2.82
C LEU A 436 -13.36 14.01 3.77
N GLU A 437 -14.67 13.81 3.59
CA GLU A 437 -15.71 14.34 4.48
C GLU A 437 -15.56 13.80 5.92
N ASN A 438 -15.28 12.51 6.07
CA ASN A 438 -15.29 11.83 7.37
C ASN A 438 -13.94 11.88 8.09
N LEU A 439 -12.83 11.69 7.37
CA LEU A 439 -11.48 11.59 7.95
C LEU A 439 -10.93 12.96 8.39
N ARG A 440 -11.45 14.05 7.82
CA ARG A 440 -11.13 15.43 8.24
C ARG A 440 -9.62 15.73 8.23
N VAL A 441 -8.92 15.26 7.20
CA VAL A 441 -7.48 15.45 7.03
C VAL A 441 -7.10 16.92 6.83
N PRO A 442 -5.91 17.35 7.31
CA PRO A 442 -5.46 18.72 7.12
C PRO A 442 -5.06 19.01 5.66
N ALA A 443 -4.60 17.99 4.94
CA ALA A 443 -4.19 18.10 3.55
C ALA A 443 -4.42 16.79 2.77
N VAL A 444 -4.56 16.93 1.45
CA VAL A 444 -4.42 15.85 0.47
C VAL A 444 -3.16 16.07 -0.36
N PHE A 445 -2.62 15.01 -0.94
CA PHE A 445 -1.36 15.05 -1.66
C PHE A 445 -1.55 14.77 -3.14
N LEU A 446 -1.04 15.70 -3.95
CA LEU A 446 -1.09 15.67 -5.40
C LEU A 446 0.30 15.51 -5.98
N GLU A 447 0.42 14.52 -6.83
CA GLU A 447 1.57 14.30 -7.68
C GLU A 447 1.62 15.32 -8.84
N PRO A 448 2.69 16.15 -8.95
CA PRO A 448 2.76 17.19 -9.97
C PRO A 448 2.58 16.70 -11.40
N GLN A 449 3.07 15.49 -11.71
CA GLN A 449 3.03 14.89 -13.05
C GLN A 449 1.62 14.51 -13.48
N VAL A 450 0.73 14.17 -12.54
CA VAL A 450 -0.69 13.86 -12.82
C VAL A 450 -1.63 15.01 -12.45
N ALA A 451 -1.10 16.18 -12.10
CA ALA A 451 -1.91 17.34 -11.71
C ALA A 451 -2.93 17.77 -12.78
N GLY A 452 -2.61 17.57 -14.07
CA GLY A 452 -3.52 17.84 -15.17
C GLY A 452 -4.64 16.81 -15.33
N ALA A 453 -4.46 15.59 -14.79
CA ALA A 453 -5.41 14.48 -14.87
C ALA A 453 -6.23 14.29 -13.58
N SER A 454 -5.75 14.79 -12.43
CA SER A 454 -6.41 14.62 -11.13
C SER A 454 -7.34 15.80 -10.78
N SER A 455 -8.37 16.03 -11.60
CA SER A 455 -9.41 17.04 -11.29
C SER A 455 -10.22 16.66 -10.05
N VAL A 456 -10.48 15.37 -9.84
CA VAL A 456 -11.27 14.88 -8.70
C VAL A 456 -10.66 15.26 -7.36
N LEU A 457 -9.37 14.98 -7.13
CA LEU A 457 -8.70 15.29 -5.87
C LEU A 457 -8.72 16.79 -5.58
N THR A 458 -8.37 17.58 -6.59
CA THR A 458 -8.28 19.04 -6.46
C THR A 458 -9.64 19.71 -6.29
N GLU A 459 -10.65 19.27 -7.02
CA GLU A 459 -12.02 19.79 -6.91
C GLU A 459 -12.66 19.42 -5.57
N THR A 460 -12.56 18.16 -5.14
CA THR A 460 -13.11 17.71 -3.86
C THR A 460 -12.39 18.39 -2.69
N ALA A 461 -11.07 18.51 -2.73
CA ALA A 461 -10.32 19.24 -1.70
C ALA A 461 -10.72 20.71 -1.64
N ALA A 462 -10.89 21.39 -2.78
CA ALA A 462 -11.34 22.77 -2.84
C ALA A 462 -12.77 22.95 -2.28
N GLN A 463 -13.67 22.00 -2.55
CA GLN A 463 -15.05 22.01 -2.02
C GLN A 463 -15.07 21.84 -0.49
N LEU A 464 -14.21 20.98 0.04
CA LEU A 464 -14.13 20.67 1.48
C LEU A 464 -13.19 21.63 2.25
N GLY A 465 -12.50 22.54 1.55
CA GLY A 465 -11.54 23.47 2.16
C GLY A 465 -10.25 22.79 2.64
N ILE A 466 -9.89 21.65 2.06
CA ILE A 466 -8.68 20.88 2.40
C ILE A 466 -7.50 21.39 1.57
N GLU A 467 -6.32 21.53 2.19
CA GLU A 467 -5.12 21.99 1.49
C GLU A 467 -4.62 20.91 0.52
N VAL A 468 -4.26 21.30 -0.71
CA VAL A 468 -3.61 20.40 -1.67
C VAL A 468 -2.11 20.63 -1.60
N CYS A 469 -1.37 19.59 -1.24
CA CYS A 469 0.08 19.63 -1.10
C CYS A 469 0.78 18.76 -2.14
N PRO A 470 1.99 19.13 -2.57
CA PRO A 470 2.73 18.32 -3.53
C PRO A 470 3.28 17.04 -2.87
N ILE A 471 3.27 15.93 -3.58
CA ILE A 471 4.06 14.72 -3.24
C ILE A 471 4.71 14.19 -4.51
N ARG A 472 5.89 13.60 -4.42
CA ARG A 472 6.55 12.93 -5.56
C ARG A 472 6.44 11.43 -5.35
N GLY A 473 5.89 10.73 -6.35
CA GLY A 473 5.78 9.28 -6.40
C GLY A 473 6.77 8.68 -7.39
N ASP A 474 6.31 8.49 -8.62
CA ASP A 474 6.93 7.56 -9.59
C ASP A 474 8.12 8.10 -10.38
N THR A 475 8.44 9.38 -10.25
CA THR A 475 9.47 10.03 -11.07
C THR A 475 10.16 11.18 -10.35
N LEU A 476 11.41 11.41 -10.72
CA LEU A 476 12.14 12.64 -10.41
C LEU A 476 11.56 13.84 -11.17
N ASP A 477 11.79 15.04 -10.64
CA ASP A 477 11.44 16.30 -11.29
C ASP A 477 12.33 16.52 -12.53
N PRO A 478 11.76 16.83 -13.71
CA PRO A 478 12.55 17.22 -14.88
C PRO A 478 13.45 18.44 -14.59
N PRO A 479 14.58 18.60 -15.30
CA PRO A 479 15.43 19.78 -15.17
C PRO A 479 14.65 21.09 -15.29
N GLY A 480 14.65 21.89 -14.22
CA GLY A 480 13.95 23.18 -14.15
C GLY A 480 12.46 23.10 -13.81
N ALA A 481 11.87 21.91 -13.63
CA ALA A 481 10.48 21.73 -13.25
C ALA A 481 10.27 21.70 -11.72
N GLY A 482 11.27 21.29 -10.95
CA GLY A 482 11.21 21.26 -9.50
C GLY A 482 12.53 20.85 -8.83
N PRO A 483 12.57 20.87 -7.49
CA PRO A 483 13.79 20.62 -6.71
C PRO A 483 14.15 19.14 -6.54
N ALA A 484 13.23 18.21 -6.84
CA ALA A 484 13.43 16.77 -6.65
C ALA A 484 14.08 16.10 -7.87
N GLY A 485 15.20 16.65 -8.35
CA GLY A 485 15.93 16.13 -9.51
C GLY A 485 16.83 14.91 -9.24
N THR A 486 16.91 14.45 -7.99
CA THR A 486 17.65 13.26 -7.54
C THR A 486 16.82 12.50 -6.51
N TYR A 487 17.11 11.22 -6.27
CA TYR A 487 16.35 10.40 -5.33
C TYR A 487 16.42 10.96 -3.90
N VAL A 488 17.61 11.38 -3.45
CA VAL A 488 17.78 12.03 -2.13
C VAL A 488 16.89 13.27 -2.01
N ARG A 489 16.87 14.12 -3.04
CA ARG A 489 16.03 15.33 -3.04
C ARG A 489 14.53 14.98 -3.09
N LEU A 490 14.13 13.91 -3.77
CA LEU A 490 12.76 13.42 -3.74
C LEU A 490 12.33 13.08 -2.30
N VAL A 491 13.15 12.34 -1.55
CA VAL A 491 12.87 12.00 -0.15
C VAL A 491 12.79 13.27 0.72
N GLU A 492 13.76 14.17 0.60
CA GLU A 492 13.79 15.42 1.38
C GLU A 492 12.59 16.34 1.09
N GLU A 493 12.19 16.47 -0.17
CA GLU A 493 11.05 17.31 -0.56
C GLU A 493 9.72 16.69 -0.13
N ASN A 494 9.59 15.37 -0.19
CA ASN A 494 8.44 14.67 0.38
C ASN A 494 8.37 14.85 1.90
N ALA A 495 9.50 14.72 2.62
CA ALA A 495 9.58 14.94 4.05
C ALA A 495 9.13 16.37 4.43
N ALA A 496 9.62 17.38 3.71
CA ALA A 496 9.25 18.78 3.92
C ALA A 496 7.76 19.03 3.64
N SER A 497 7.22 18.47 2.55
CA SER A 497 5.81 18.63 2.20
C SER A 497 4.89 17.95 3.22
N ILE A 498 5.16 16.69 3.55
CA ILE A 498 4.37 15.88 4.49
C ILE A 498 4.36 16.55 5.87
N SER A 499 5.53 16.91 6.39
CA SER A 499 5.63 17.59 7.69
C SER A 499 4.88 18.92 7.69
N LYS A 500 5.09 19.79 6.71
CA LYS A 500 4.40 21.08 6.63
C LYS A 500 2.88 20.93 6.56
N CYS A 501 2.39 20.00 5.74
CA CYS A 501 0.97 19.92 5.42
C CYS A 501 0.16 19.11 6.42
N LEU A 502 0.79 18.21 7.18
CA LEU A 502 0.12 17.44 8.23
C LEU A 502 0.33 18.01 9.64
N SER A 503 1.29 18.93 9.87
CA SER A 503 1.55 19.46 11.22
C SER A 503 0.49 20.42 11.75
N GLU A 504 -0.16 21.22 10.90
CA GLU A 504 -1.14 22.21 11.33
C GLU A 504 -2.44 22.10 10.52
N ARG A 505 -3.57 22.02 11.24
CA ARG A 505 -4.88 22.16 10.61
C ARG A 505 -5.18 23.64 10.45
N LYS A 506 -5.25 24.16 9.22
CA LYS A 506 -5.73 25.53 8.98
C LYS A 506 -7.22 25.61 9.40
N PRO A 507 -7.62 26.67 10.11
CA PRO A 507 -8.94 26.80 10.72
C PRO A 507 -10.08 26.97 9.71
#